data_AF-A0A0C5BY88-F1
#
_entry.id   AF-A0A0C5BY88-F1
#
_cell.length_a   1.000
_cell.length_b   1.000
_cell.length_c   1.000
_cell.angle_alpha   90.00
_cell.angle_beta   90.00
_cell.angle_gamma   90.00
#
_symmetry.space_group_name_H-M   'P 1'
#
loop_
_entity.id
_entity.type
_entity.pdbx_description
1 polymer ?
#
loop_
_entity_poly.entity_id
_entity_poly.type
_entity_poly.pdbx_seq_one_letter_code
_entity_poly.pdbx_strand_id
1 'polypeptide(L)' 'MVTAYCVKCREKRDIKNPKETKLKNGRPAVKGTCPECGTNVFRIGKME' A
#
# COMPACT_ATOMS: atom_id res chain seq x y z
N MET A 1 -0.32 9.46 -7.36
CA MET A 1 -1.27 8.86 -6.39
C MET A 1 -0.87 7.41 -6.19
N VAL A 2 -0.65 6.96 -4.95
CA VAL A 2 -0.19 5.60 -4.69
C VAL A 2 -1.39 4.68 -4.57
N THR A 3 -1.64 3.89 -5.61
CA THR A 3 -2.67 2.85 -5.57
C THR A 3 -2.06 1.52 -5.14
N ALA A 4 -2.71 0.80 -4.22
CA ALA A 4 -2.40 -0.58 -3.87
C ALA A 4 -3.59 -1.49 -4.16
N TYR A 5 -3.31 -2.76 -4.40
CA TYR A 5 -4.36 -3.77 -4.50
C TYR A 5 -4.86 -4.13 -3.09
N CYS A 6 -6.14 -3.88 -2.84
CA CYS A 6 -6.77 -4.27 -1.59
C CYS A 6 -7.32 -5.70 -1.73
N VAL A 7 -6.80 -6.64 -0.95
CA VAL A 7 -7.21 -8.05 -1.02
C VAL A 7 -8.68 -8.24 -0.60
N LYS A 8 -9.20 -7.40 0.30
CA LYS A 8 -10.62 -7.43 0.69
C LYS A 8 -11.54 -6.93 -0.42
N CYS A 9 -11.20 -5.81 -1.07
CA CYS A 9 -12.00 -5.22 -2.13
C CYS A 9 -11.75 -5.88 -3.49
N ARG A 10 -10.65 -6.64 -3.63
CA ARG A 10 -10.16 -7.27 -4.87
C ARG A 10 -9.95 -6.29 -6.01
N GLU A 11 -9.62 -5.05 -5.67
CA GLU A 11 -9.45 -3.95 -6.62
C GLU A 11 -8.24 -3.09 -6.23
N LYS A 12 -7.73 -2.33 -7.20
CA LYS A 12 -6.70 -1.31 -6.95
C LYS A 12 -7.39 -0.07 -6.38
N ARG A 13 -6.97 0.36 -5.21
CA ARG A 13 -7.52 1.52 -4.49
C ARG A 13 -6.38 2.41 -4.01
N ASP A 14 -6.66 3.68 -3.81
CA ASP A 14 -5.70 4.62 -3.23
C ASP A 14 -5.32 4.22 -1.80
N ILE A 15 -4.04 4.35 -1.49
CA ILE A 15 -3.55 4.14 -0.13
C ILE A 15 -3.81 5.42 0.68
N LYS A 16 -4.59 5.30 1.75
CA LYS A 16 -4.72 6.35 2.76
C LYS A 16 -3.54 6.28 3.71
N ASN A 17 -2.93 7.42 4.02
CA ASN A 17 -1.73 7.55 4.85
C ASN A 17 -0.57 6.65 4.37
N PRO A 18 -0.10 6.79 3.10
CA PRO A 18 1.03 6.03 2.60
C PRO A 18 2.29 6.37 3.41
N LYS A 19 2.95 5.32 3.91
CA LYS A 19 4.22 5.36 4.61
C LYS A 19 5.21 4.49 3.87
N GLU A 20 6.31 5.09 3.47
CA GLU A 20 7.42 4.34 2.91
C GLU A 20 8.07 3.48 3.99
N THR A 21 8.37 2.23 3.65
CA THR A 21 9.06 1.30 4.51
C THR A 21 9.94 0.39 3.67
N LYS A 22 11.06 -0.04 4.24
CA LYS A 22 11.97 -0.97 3.59
C LYS A 22 11.67 -2.38 4.10
N LEU A 23 11.50 -3.32 3.18
CA LEU A 23 11.43 -4.73 3.54
C LEU A 23 12.79 -5.22 4.04
N LYS A 24 12.79 -6.36 4.74
CA LYS A 24 14.02 -7.02 5.23
C LYS A 24 15.02 -7.36 4.10
N ASN A 25 14.55 -7.47 2.86
CA ASN A 25 15.38 -7.72 1.67
C ASN A 25 15.90 -6.43 0.99
N GLY A 26 15.77 -5.27 1.65
CA GLY A 26 16.26 -3.98 1.14
C GLY A 26 15.39 -3.32 0.07
N ARG A 27 14.28 -3.95 -0.34
CA ARG A 27 13.38 -3.38 -1.35
C ARG A 27 12.49 -2.28 -0.73
N PRO A 28 12.29 -1.16 -1.43
CA PRO A 28 11.35 -0.13 -1.00
C PRO A 28 9.92 -0.64 -1.16
N ALA A 29 9.07 -0.24 -0.22
CA ALA A 29 7.66 -0.51 -0.24
C ALA A 29 6.89 0.62 0.42
N VAL A 30 5.59 0.65 0.15
CA VAL A 30 4.65 1.60 0.71
C VAL A 30 3.59 0.83 1.48
N LYS A 31 3.44 1.16 2.75
CA LYS A 31 2.38 0.66 3.62
C LYS A 31 1.35 1.76 3.81
N GLY A 32 0.08 1.41 3.91
CA GLY A 32 -0.94 2.32 4.41
C GLY A 32 -2.26 1.61 4.62
N THR A 33 -3.36 2.33 4.47
CA THR A 33 -4.69 1.83 4.83
C THR A 33 -5.66 2.00 3.67
N CYS A 34 -6.51 1.00 3.42
CA CYS A 34 -7.57 1.10 2.44
C CYS A 34 -8.66 2.06 2.96
N PRO A 35 -9.07 3.11 2.20
CA PRO A 35 -10.10 4.05 2.62
C PRO A 35 -11.50 3.42 2.70
N GLU A 36 -11.77 2.38 1.91
CA GLU A 36 -13.07 1.69 1.84
C GLU A 36 -13.28 0.72 3.01
N CYS A 37 -12.34 -0.22 3.20
CA CYS A 37 -12.52 -1.33 4.13
C CYS A 37 -11.64 -1.22 5.40
N GLY A 38 -10.89 -0.13 5.54
CA GLY A 38 -10.01 0.14 6.69
C GLY A 38 -8.84 -0.83 6.86
N THR A 39 -8.64 -1.76 5.92
CA THR A 39 -7.63 -2.82 6.03
C THR A 39 -6.26 -2.28 5.66
N ASN A 40 -5.22 -2.73 6.35
CA ASN A 40 -3.85 -2.38 6.00
C ASN A 40 -3.50 -2.92 4.62
N VAL A 41 -3.09 -2.03 3.72
CA VAL A 41 -2.65 -2.36 2.37
C VAL A 41 -1.15 -2.12 2.25
N PHE A 42 -0.51 -2.95 1.44
CA PHE A 42 0.92 -2.91 1.24
C PHE A 42 1.23 -3.03 -0.25
N ARG A 43 2.06 -2.14 -0.76
CA ARG A 43 2.56 -2.16 -2.13
C ARG A 43 4.07 -2.27 -2.09
N ILE A 44 4.61 -3.28 -2.76
CA ILE A 44 6.05 -3.39 -2.98
C ILE A 44 6.41 -2.49 -4.16
N GLY A 45 7.39 -1.61 -4.00
CA GLY A 45 7.78 -0.60 -4.98
C GLY A 45 8.07 0.76 -4.34
N LYS A 46 8.83 1.60 -5.05
CA LYS A 46 9.03 3.01 -4.67
C LYS A 46 7.73 3.78 -4.82
N MET A 47 7.53 4.76 -3.95
CA MET A 47 6.53 5.80 -4.12
C MET A 47 7.08 6.77 -5.18
N GLU A 48 6.82 6.51 -6.46
CA GLU A 48 6.99 7.51 -7.53
C GLU A 48 5.68 8.28 -7.74
#